data_AF-A0A8T4U7E9-F1
#
_entry.id   AF-A0A8T4U7E9-F1
#
_cell.length_a   1.000
_cell.length_b   1.000
_cell.length_c   1.000
_cell.angle_alpha   90.00
_cell.angle_beta   90.00
_cell.angle_gamma   90.00
#
_symmetry.space_group_name_H-M   'P 1'
#
loop_
_entity.id
_entity.type
_entity.pdbx_description
1 polymer ?
#
loop_
_entity_poly.entity_id
_entity_poly.type
_entity_poly.pdbx_seq_one_letter_code
_entity_poly.pdbx_strand_id
1 'polypeptide(L)'
;MAYIDKIKSGKQTFYYLGKTIRLSEDKWKKIRIKLGTENPSKELISKKLKELRLEQYDVYNDGYIGADKLEVIDDFKEVYTNHIAKLPKTVIEKEESDFVIRFTYNS
;
A
#
# COMPACT_ATOMS: atom_id res chain seq x y z
N MET A 1 -4.75 6.00 -0.15
CA MET A 1 -3.95 6.07 1.10
C MET A 1 -2.53 6.55 0.79
N ALA A 2 -1.93 7.39 1.64
CA ALA A 2 -0.52 7.79 1.53
C ALA A 2 0.35 6.87 2.41
N TYR A 3 1.57 6.56 1.99
CA TYR A 3 2.49 5.63 2.66
C TYR A 3 3.95 6.04 2.45
N ILE A 4 4.86 5.48 3.24
CA ILE A 4 6.30 5.70 3.11
C ILE A 4 6.93 4.54 2.35
N ASP A 5 7.51 4.84 1.19
CA ASP A 5 8.31 3.92 0.39
C ASP A 5 9.78 4.01 0.83
N LYS A 6 10.36 2.86 1.19
CA LYS A 6 11.79 2.73 1.51
C LYS A 6 12.49 2.01 0.36
N ILE A 7 13.34 2.73 -0.37
CA ILE A 7 14.07 2.18 -1.52
C ILE A 7 15.55 2.16 -1.18
N LYS A 8 16.15 0.96 -1.16
CA LYS A 8 17.61 0.81 -1.04
C LYS A 8 18.24 0.88 -2.43
N SER A 9 19.25 1.73 -2.59
CA SER A 9 20.10 1.77 -3.78
C SER A 9 21.56 1.77 -3.32
N GLY A 10 22.24 0.65 -3.55
CA GLY A 10 23.58 0.41 -3.02
C GLY A 10 23.62 0.47 -1.48
N LYS A 11 24.48 1.33 -0.94
CA LYS A 11 24.63 1.54 0.51
C LYS A 11 23.66 2.56 1.10
N GLN A 12 22.89 3.26 0.26
CA GLN A 12 22.02 4.34 0.70
C GLN A 12 20.56 3.90 0.68
N THR A 13 19.81 4.34 1.70
CA THR A 13 18.37 4.18 1.76
C THR A 13 17.73 5.51 1.42
N PHE A 14 16.71 5.49 0.57
CA PHE A 14 15.92 6.65 0.21
C PHE A 14 14.49 6.45 0.68
N TYR A 15 13.92 7.51 1.26
CA TYR A 15 12.55 7.55 1.73
C TYR A 15 11.72 8.41 0.80
N TYR A 16 10.53 7.92 0.45
CA TYR A 16 9.59 8.61 -0.41
C TYR A 16 8.21 8.61 0.23
N LEU A 17 7.47 9.70 0.08
CA LEU A 17 6.04 9.74 0.33
C LEU A 17 5.32 9.29 -0.94
N GLY A 18 4.73 8.10 -0.89
CA GLY A 18 3.95 7.49 -1.95
C GLY A 18 2.46 7.73 -1.75
N LYS A 19 1.73 8.06 -2.81
CA LYS A 19 0.27 7.98 -2.85
C LYS A 19 -0.17 7.48 -4.22
N THR A 20 -1.08 6.52 -4.23
CA THR A 20 -1.72 6.08 -5.47
C THR A 20 -3.03 6.85 -5.62
N ILE A 21 -3.21 7.50 -6.77
CA ILE A 21 -4.44 8.20 -7.14
C ILE A 21 -5.10 7.49 -8.32
N ARG A 22 -6.43 7.38 -8.28
CA ARG A 22 -7.22 6.91 -9.41
C ARG A 22 -7.40 8.08 -10.38
N LEU A 23 -7.08 7.88 -11.66
CA LEU A 23 -7.27 8.88 -12.70
C LEU A 23 -8.53 8.59 -13.54
N SER A 24 -8.88 7.32 -13.72
CA SER A 24 -10.10 6.86 -14.39
C SER A 24 -10.47 5.46 -13.89
N GLU A 25 -11.52 4.85 -14.43
CA GLU A 25 -11.99 3.53 -14.00
C GLU A 25 -10.87 2.47 -13.99
N ASP A 26 -10.06 2.43 -15.05
CA ASP A 26 -8.98 1.45 -15.19
C ASP A 26 -7.56 2.04 -15.04
N LYS A 27 -7.43 3.34 -14.74
CA LYS A 27 -6.12 4.01 -14.69
C LYS A 27 -5.78 4.51 -13.31
N TRP A 28 -4.62 4.12 -12.84
CA TRP A 28 -4.04 4.53 -11.57
C TRP A 28 -2.70 5.20 -11.81
N LYS A 29 -2.43 6.28 -11.07
CA LYS A 29 -1.14 6.97 -11.09
C LYS A 29 -0.52 6.95 -9.70
N LYS A 30 0.70 6.43 -9.62
CA LYS A 30 1.51 6.48 -8.40
C LYS A 30 2.31 7.78 -8.37
N ILE A 31 2.09 8.60 -7.36
CA ILE A 31 2.89 9.78 -7.06
C ILE A 31 3.92 9.38 -6.00
N ARG A 32 5.19 9.72 -6.22
CA ARG A 32 6.28 9.53 -5.25
C ARG A 32 7.02 10.84 -5.06
N ILE A 33 7.16 11.26 -3.81
CA ILE A 33 7.86 12.50 -3.47
C ILE A 33 9.02 12.15 -2.57
N LYS A 34 10.23 12.53 -2.97
CA LYS A 34 11.45 12.22 -2.22
C LYS A 34 11.45 12.99 -0.90
N LEU A 35 11.57 12.27 0.21
CA LEU A 35 11.70 12.83 1.56
C LEU A 35 13.16 12.99 1.97
N GLY A 36 14.04 12.13 1.47
CA GLY A 36 15.48 12.20 1.75
C GLY A 36 16.09 10.83 1.91
N THR A 37 17.26 10.78 2.54
CA THR A 37 18.04 9.56 2.80
C THR A 37 17.99 9.11 4.25
N GLU A 38 17.51 9.98 5.13
CA GLU A 38 17.32 9.71 6.55
C GLU A 38 15.87 9.34 6.81
N ASN A 39 15.65 8.58 7.90
CA ASN A 39 14.31 8.17 8.28
C ASN A 39 13.48 9.42 8.62
N PRO A 40 12.39 9.70 7.89
CA PRO A 40 11.66 10.95 8.06
C PRO A 40 10.95 11.00 9.43
N SER A 41 11.02 12.14 10.10
CA SER A 41 10.27 12.37 11.34
C SER A 41 8.76 12.48 11.08
N LYS A 42 7.95 12.15 12.08
CA LYS A 42 6.48 12.29 11.99
C LYS A 42 6.05 13.72 11.61
N GLU A 43 6.75 14.72 12.13
CA GLU A 43 6.51 16.14 11.83
C GLU A 43 6.77 16.48 10.36
N LEU A 44 7.87 15.97 9.78
CA LEU A 44 8.20 16.18 8.37
C LEU A 44 7.17 15.54 7.46
N ILE A 45 6.71 14.34 7.80
CA ILE A 45 5.65 13.63 7.05
C ILE A 45 4.35 14.44 7.10
N SER A 46 3.93 14.90 8.28
CA SER A 46 2.71 15.69 8.47
C SER A 46 2.77 17.02 7.71
N LYS A 47 3.89 17.74 7.79
CA LYS A 47 4.10 18.99 7.06
C LYS A 47 4.00 18.77 5.55
N LYS A 48 4.65 17.72 5.03
CA LYS A 48 4.61 17.40 3.58
C LYS A 48 3.22 16.98 3.12
N LEU A 49 2.47 16.22 3.91
CA LEU A 49 1.08 15.86 3.61
C LEU A 49 0.19 17.10 3.46
N LYS A 50 0.33 18.08 4.37
CA LYS A 50 -0.39 19.36 4.33
C LYS A 50 0.03 20.23 3.14
N GLU A 51 1.33 20.38 2.89
CA GLU A 51 1.86 21.17 1.75
C GLU A 51 1.32 20.67 0.40
N LEU A 52 1.15 19.35 0.27
CA LEU A 52 0.70 18.73 -0.97
C LEU A 52 -0.83 18.73 -1.13
N ARG A 53 -1.57 19.38 -0.22
CA ARG A 53 -3.05 19.40 -0.17
C ARG A 53 -3.67 18.00 -0.37
N LEU A 54 -2.95 16.96 0.07
CA LEU A 54 -3.38 15.57 -0.11
C LEU A 54 -4.57 15.20 0.78
N GLU A 55 -4.97 16.10 1.65
CA GLU A 55 -6.14 16.01 2.54
C GLU A 55 -7.47 16.41 1.87
N GLN A 56 -7.47 17.05 0.69
CA GLN A 56 -8.72 17.50 0.04
C GLN A 56 -8.67 17.42 -1.49
N TYR A 57 -8.52 16.22 -2.03
CA TYR A 57 -9.14 15.95 -3.32
C TYR A 57 -10.50 15.36 -3.01
N ASP A 58 -11.56 16.05 -3.42
CA ASP A 58 -12.93 15.58 -3.43
C ASP A 58 -12.98 14.36 -4.36
N VAL A 59 -12.62 13.19 -3.82
CA VAL A 59 -12.60 11.95 -4.58
C VAL A 59 -14.04 11.54 -4.71
N TYR A 60 -14.59 11.72 -5.92
CA TYR A 60 -15.88 11.17 -6.32
C TYR A 60 -15.98 9.71 -5.86
N ASN A 61 -16.85 9.45 -4.88
CA ASN A 61 -16.69 8.38 -3.90
C ASN A 61 -17.61 7.16 -4.15
N ASP A 62 -18.25 7.09 -5.31
CA ASP A 62 -19.24 6.04 -5.62
C ASP A 62 -18.62 4.64 -5.78
N GLY A 63 -17.29 4.55 -5.95
CA GLY A 63 -16.55 3.30 -6.07
C GLY A 63 -15.68 2.93 -4.86
N TYR A 64 -15.74 3.70 -3.76
CA TYR A 64 -14.95 3.43 -2.57
C TYR A 64 -15.76 2.64 -1.54
N ILE A 65 -15.12 1.65 -0.95
CA ILE A 65 -15.69 0.89 0.15
C ILE A 65 -15.87 1.85 1.33
N GLY A 66 -17.11 1.99 1.79
CA GLY A 66 -17.47 2.84 2.93
C GLY A 66 -16.65 2.50 4.17
N ALA A 67 -16.48 3.48 5.06
CA ALA A 67 -15.66 3.31 6.27
C ALA A 67 -16.15 2.16 7.18
N ASP A 68 -17.46 1.92 7.18
CA ASP A 68 -18.14 0.79 7.83
C ASP A 68 -17.70 -0.57 7.27
N LYS A 69 -17.38 -0.63 5.99
CA LYS A 69 -16.92 -1.85 5.31
C LYS A 69 -15.40 -2.02 5.37
N LEU A 70 -14.65 -0.97 5.72
CA LEU A 70 -13.20 -1.06 5.94
C LEU A 70 -12.88 -1.85 7.21
N GLU A 71 -13.67 -1.66 8.28
CA GLU A 71 -13.53 -2.43 9.52
C GLU A 71 -13.66 -3.94 9.25
N VAL A 72 -14.66 -4.32 8.45
CA VAL A 72 -14.85 -5.71 8.02
C VAL A 72 -13.65 -6.25 7.24
N ILE A 73 -13.04 -5.44 6.37
CA ILE A 73 -11.85 -5.84 5.60
C ILE A 73 -10.64 -6.01 6.52
N ASP A 74 -10.46 -5.12 7.48
CA ASP A 74 -9.36 -5.21 8.45
C ASP A 74 -9.52 -6.44 9.34
N ASP A 75 -10.74 -6.76 9.78
CA ASP A 75 -11.06 -7.99 10.50
C ASP A 75 -10.74 -9.24 9.67
N PHE A 76 -11.16 -9.28 8.40
CA PHE A 76 -10.84 -10.39 7.50
C PHE A 76 -9.34 -10.56 7.33
N LYS A 77 -8.60 -9.46 7.21
CA LYS A 77 -7.15 -9.46 7.05
C LYS A 77 -6.46 -9.98 8.31
N GLU A 78 -6.93 -9.60 9.49
CA GLU A 78 -6.43 -10.11 10.76
C GLU A 78 -6.65 -11.62 10.88
N VAL A 79 -7.88 -12.08 10.62
CA VAL A 79 -8.23 -13.51 10.66
C VAL A 79 -7.36 -14.31 9.69
N TYR A 80 -7.19 -13.82 8.46
CA TYR A 80 -6.35 -14.47 7.46
C TYR A 80 -4.87 -14.52 7.86
N THR A 81 -4.34 -13.43 8.42
CA THR A 81 -2.95 -13.37 8.89
C THR A 81 -2.72 -14.35 10.03
N ASN A 82 -3.66 -14.42 10.98
CA ASN A 82 -3.62 -15.38 12.09
C ASN A 82 -3.77 -16.82 11.62
N HIS A 83 -4.53 -17.07 10.55
CA HIS A 83 -4.63 -18.39 9.93
C HIS A 83 -3.31 -18.79 9.26
N ILE A 84 -2.72 -17.92 8.44
CA ILE A 84 -1.41 -18.16 7.81
C ILE A 84 -0.32 -18.40 8.85
N ALA A 85 -0.29 -17.64 9.94
CA ALA A 85 0.72 -17.80 11.00
C ALA A 85 0.70 -19.20 11.65
N LYS A 86 -0.42 -19.92 11.58
CA LYS A 86 -0.57 -21.29 12.09
C LYS A 86 -0.16 -22.37 11.08
N LEU A 87 0.03 -22.01 9.81
CA LEU A 87 0.42 -22.95 8.77
C LEU A 87 1.94 -23.19 8.76
N PRO A 88 2.41 -24.41 8.46
CA PRO A 88 3.83 -24.66 8.22
C PRO A 88 4.33 -23.83 7.04
N LYS A 89 5.55 -23.26 7.16
CA LYS A 89 6.16 -22.41 6.11
C LYS A 89 6.16 -23.05 4.72
N THR A 90 6.40 -24.36 4.64
CA THR A 90 6.40 -25.12 3.39
C THR A 90 5.05 -25.13 2.68
N VAL A 91 3.94 -25.02 3.42
CA VAL A 91 2.59 -24.94 2.85
C VAL A 91 2.31 -23.54 2.33
N ILE A 92 2.74 -22.50 3.05
CA ILE A 92 2.59 -21.09 2.67
C ILE A 92 3.37 -20.82 1.37
N GLU A 93 4.63 -21.24 1.31
CA GLU A 93 5.50 -21.05 0.13
C GLU A 93 4.95 -21.76 -1.11
N LYS A 94 4.32 -22.93 -0.92
CA LYS A 94 3.66 -23.66 -2.00
C LYS A 94 2.40 -22.95 -2.49
N GLU A 95 1.53 -22.49 -1.60
CA GLU A 95 0.33 -21.71 -1.95
C GLU A 95 0.69 -20.40 -2.66
N GLU A 96 1.72 -19.69 -2.21
CA GLU A 96 2.20 -18.47 -2.90
C GLU A 96 2.73 -18.77 -4.30
N SER A 97 3.49 -19.85 -4.47
CA SER A 97 3.97 -20.30 -5.77
C SER A 97 2.82 -20.71 -6.71
N ASP A 98 1.86 -21.48 -6.21
CA ASP A 98 0.69 -21.93 -6.97
C ASP A 98 -0.24 -20.76 -7.35
N PHE A 99 -0.38 -19.76 -6.46
CA PHE A 99 -1.11 -18.53 -6.73
C PHE A 99 -0.45 -17.72 -7.87
N VAL A 100 0.87 -17.54 -7.83
CA VAL A 100 1.61 -16.82 -8.87
C VAL A 100 1.47 -17.51 -10.22
N ILE A 101 1.56 -18.85 -10.27
CA ILE A 101 1.39 -19.64 -11.51
C ILE A 101 -0.01 -19.47 -12.10
N ARG A 102 -1.06 -19.51 -11.27
CA ARG A 102 -2.46 -19.35 -11.74
C ARG A 102 -2.76 -17.98 -12.34
N PHE A 103 -2.06 -16.93 -11.90
CA PHE A 103 -2.21 -15.57 -12.44
C PHE A 103 -1.27 -15.26 -13.61
N THR A 104 -0.18 -16.01 -13.78
CA THR A 104 0.75 -15.82 -14.90
C THR A 104 0.40 -16.62 -16.15
N TYR A 105 -0.38 -17.70 -16.02
CA TYR A 105 -0.76 -18.55 -17.17
C TYR A 105 -2.19 -18.38 -17.68
N ASN A 106 -2.96 -17.41 -17.15
CA ASN A 106 -4.30 -17.07 -17.64
C ASN A 106 -4.32 -15.73 -18.43
N SER A 107 -3.22 -15.40 -19.12
CA SER A 107 -3.15 -14.30 -20.11
C SER A 107 -3.09 -14.83 -21.52
#